data_AF-A0A0Q9ZSJ3-F1
#
_entry.id   AF-A0A0Q9ZSJ3-F1
#
_cell.length_a   1.000
_cell.length_b   1.000
_cell.length_c   1.000
_cell.angle_alpha   90.00
_cell.angle_beta   90.00
_cell.angle_gamma   90.00
#
_symmetry.space_group_name_H-M   'P 1'
#
loop_
_entity.id
_entity.type
_entity.pdbx_description
1 polymer ?
#
loop_
_entity_poly.entity_id
_entity_poly.type
_entity_poly.pdbx_seq_one_letter_code
_entity_poly.pdbx_strand_id
1 'polypeptide(L)'
;MSLLGGNDLKEQQKINDLELKINRERQKLDKKLTRQKILLGAFLVDVLENDSVNGLKEYTANNLLGFLNRQTDKDLMADLVKGLGGKVNIENNNETKADSETL
;
A
#
# COMPACT_ATOMS: atom_id res chain seq x y z
N MET A 1 58.07 6.83 -3.70
CA MET A 1 57.18 7.91 -4.17
C MET A 1 55.76 7.36 -4.23
N SER A 2 54.84 7.86 -3.41
CA SER A 2 53.40 7.57 -3.56
C SER A 2 52.67 8.91 -3.65
N LEU A 3 52.61 9.45 -4.86
CA LEU A 3 51.86 10.67 -5.19
C LEU A 3 50.47 10.36 -5.76
N LEU A 4 50.06 9.07 -5.76
CA LEU A 4 48.83 8.61 -6.43
C LEU A 4 47.64 8.45 -5.48
N GLY A 5 47.84 8.26 -4.17
CA GLY A 5 46.73 8.00 -3.22
C GLY A 5 45.88 9.22 -2.83
N GLY A 6 46.41 10.44 -2.98
CA GLY A 6 45.70 11.65 -2.56
C GLY A 6 44.63 12.14 -3.55
N ASN A 7 44.77 11.78 -4.83
CA ASN A 7 43.79 12.13 -5.85
C ASN A 7 42.62 11.14 -5.85
N ASP A 8 42.92 9.85 -5.73
CA ASP A 8 41.92 8.78 -5.60
C ASP A 8 41.04 8.97 -4.35
N LEU A 9 41.61 9.41 -3.23
CA LEU A 9 40.85 9.68 -2.00
C LEU A 9 39.86 10.84 -2.18
N LYS A 10 40.25 11.90 -2.92
CA LYS A 10 39.37 13.05 -3.21
C LYS A 10 38.25 12.67 -4.18
N GLU A 11 38.55 11.80 -5.14
CA GLU A 11 37.54 11.27 -6.06
C GLU A 11 36.54 10.37 -5.32
N GLN A 12 37.01 9.49 -4.44
CA GLN A 12 36.14 8.67 -3.57
C GLN A 12 35.26 9.52 -2.65
N GLN A 13 35.79 10.60 -2.07
CA GLN A 13 35.00 11.53 -1.25
C GLN A 13 33.89 12.20 -2.07
N LYS A 14 34.20 12.65 -3.30
CA LYS A 14 33.18 13.23 -4.20
C LYS A 14 32.09 12.22 -4.57
N ILE A 15 32.46 10.96 -4.83
CA ILE A 15 31.50 9.90 -5.13
C ILE A 15 30.56 9.68 -3.94
N ASN A 16 31.11 9.56 -2.73
CA ASN A 16 30.31 9.38 -1.51
C ASN A 16 29.36 10.58 -1.26
N ASP A 17 29.85 11.81 -1.44
CA ASP A 17 29.02 13.01 -1.31
C ASP A 17 27.86 13.04 -2.32
N LEU A 18 28.11 12.59 -3.56
CA LEU A 18 27.08 12.49 -4.60
C LEU A 18 26.07 11.39 -4.28
N GLU A 19 26.51 10.21 -3.83
CA GLU A 19 25.65 9.12 -3.39
C GLU A 19 24.75 9.55 -2.22
N LEU A 20 25.30 10.26 -1.23
CA LEU A 20 24.54 10.81 -0.11
C LEU A 20 23.48 11.82 -0.58
N LYS A 21 23.82 12.70 -1.54
CA LYS A 21 22.84 13.64 -2.12
C LYS A 21 21.73 12.90 -2.85
N ILE A 22 22.06 11.92 -3.69
CA ILE A 22 21.09 11.10 -4.43
C ILE A 22 20.15 10.37 -3.45
N ASN A 23 20.70 9.77 -2.40
CA ASN A 23 19.90 9.06 -1.40
C ASN A 23 18.93 9.98 -0.65
N ARG A 24 19.37 11.19 -0.29
CA ARG A 24 18.52 12.20 0.34
C ARG A 24 17.41 12.68 -0.58
N GLU A 25 17.70 12.90 -1.86
CA GLU A 25 16.70 13.32 -2.84
C GLU A 25 15.66 12.22 -3.10
N ARG A 26 16.10 10.97 -3.26
CA ARG A 26 15.19 9.81 -3.36
C ARG A 26 14.27 9.73 -2.15
N GLN A 27 14.81 9.82 -0.94
CA GLN A 27 14.02 9.78 0.28
C GLN A 27 12.99 10.93 0.36
N LYS A 28 13.37 12.14 -0.07
CA LYS A 28 12.43 13.28 -0.12
C LYS A 28 11.30 13.04 -1.12
N LEU A 29 11.61 12.49 -2.29
CA LEU A 29 10.63 12.14 -3.31
C LEU A 29 9.68 11.05 -2.80
N ASP A 30 10.19 10.00 -2.18
CA ASP A 30 9.38 8.90 -1.62
C ASP A 30 8.43 9.42 -0.53
N LYS A 31 8.91 10.29 0.37
CA LYS A 31 8.07 10.93 1.38
C LYS A 31 6.98 11.80 0.76
N LYS A 32 7.32 12.57 -0.28
CA LYS A 32 6.34 13.41 -1.00
C LYS A 32 5.27 12.54 -1.67
N LEU A 33 5.67 11.48 -2.37
CA LEU A 33 4.76 10.55 -3.03
C LEU A 33 3.86 9.83 -2.02
N THR A 34 4.43 9.41 -0.89
CA THR A 34 3.67 8.80 0.22
C THR A 34 2.61 9.77 0.74
N ARG A 35 2.98 11.03 1.00
CA ARG A 35 2.04 12.07 1.44
C ARG A 35 0.94 12.31 0.41
N GLN A 36 1.25 12.35 -0.89
CA GLN A 36 0.25 12.51 -1.94
C GLN A 36 -0.76 11.37 -1.96
N LYS A 37 -0.29 10.11 -1.84
CA LYS A 37 -1.18 8.93 -1.78
C LYS A 37 -2.10 8.97 -0.55
N ILE A 38 -1.56 9.34 0.62
CA ILE A 38 -2.35 9.47 1.84
C ILE A 38 -3.42 10.57 1.70
N LEU A 39 -3.05 11.75 1.21
CA LEU A 39 -3.99 12.86 1.04
C LEU A 39 -5.09 12.53 0.03
N LEU A 40 -4.75 11.89 -1.08
CA LEU A 40 -5.73 11.44 -2.06
C LEU A 40 -6.66 10.37 -1.48
N GLY A 41 -6.11 9.41 -0.75
CA GLY A 41 -6.91 8.38 -0.06
C GLY A 41 -7.89 8.99 0.94
N ALA A 42 -7.44 9.93 1.77
CA ALA A 42 -8.29 10.63 2.73
C ALA A 42 -9.42 11.41 2.04
N PHE A 43 -9.11 12.11 0.95
CA PHE A 43 -10.11 12.80 0.14
C PHE A 43 -11.16 11.82 -0.44
N LEU A 44 -10.73 10.68 -0.99
CA LEU A 44 -11.67 9.69 -1.55
C LEU A 44 -12.55 9.05 -0.47
N VAL A 45 -12.02 8.82 0.74
CA VAL A 45 -12.81 8.34 1.88
C VAL A 45 -13.86 9.37 2.27
N ASP A 46 -13.49 10.65 2.37
CA ASP A 46 -14.44 11.73 2.69
C ASP A 46 -15.57 11.84 1.64
N VAL A 47 -15.21 11.78 0.34
CA VAL A 47 -16.20 11.78 -0.76
C VAL A 47 -17.14 10.57 -0.67
N LEU A 48 -16.63 9.41 -0.27
CA LEU A 48 -17.39 8.16 -0.13
C LEU A 48 -18.35 8.21 1.07
N GLU A 49 -17.89 8.74 2.21
CA GLU A 49 -18.69 8.87 3.44
C GLU A 49 -19.81 9.89 3.29
N ASN A 50 -19.52 11.02 2.62
CA ASN A 50 -20.48 12.10 2.40
C ASN A 50 -21.40 11.87 1.19
N ASP A 51 -21.31 10.71 0.53
CA ASP A 51 -22.05 10.37 -0.70
C ASP A 51 -22.03 11.50 -1.75
N SER A 52 -20.89 12.21 -1.83
CA SER A 52 -20.77 13.44 -2.62
C SER A 52 -20.70 13.17 -4.14
N VAL A 53 -20.45 11.92 -4.52
CA VAL A 53 -20.42 11.46 -5.90
C VAL A 53 -21.38 10.28 -6.04
N ASN A 54 -22.43 10.50 -6.82
CA ASN A 54 -23.46 9.49 -7.04
C ASN A 54 -22.87 8.20 -7.65
N GLY A 55 -23.26 7.05 -7.11
CA GLY A 55 -22.81 5.73 -7.54
C GLY A 55 -21.40 5.34 -7.09
N LEU A 56 -20.59 6.25 -6.51
CA LEU A 56 -19.27 5.90 -5.99
C LEU A 56 -19.37 4.90 -4.82
N LYS A 57 -20.35 5.11 -3.93
CA LYS A 57 -20.61 4.23 -2.79
C LYS A 57 -20.92 2.81 -3.22
N GLU A 58 -21.87 2.66 -4.13
CA GLU A 58 -22.27 1.35 -4.67
C GLU A 58 -21.14 0.68 -5.45
N TYR A 59 -20.45 1.43 -6.31
CA TYR A 59 -19.31 0.91 -7.06
C TYR A 59 -18.21 0.39 -6.13
N THR A 60 -17.86 1.16 -5.09
CA THR A 60 -16.85 0.77 -4.11
C THR A 60 -17.27 -0.50 -3.37
N ALA A 61 -18.52 -0.55 -2.91
CA ALA A 61 -19.05 -1.71 -2.21
C ALA A 61 -19.01 -3.00 -3.04
N ASN A 62 -19.26 -2.91 -4.35
CA ASN A 62 -19.29 -4.07 -5.24
C ASN A 62 -17.91 -4.50 -5.75
N ASN A 63 -16.92 -3.61 -5.80
CA ASN A 63 -15.63 -3.88 -6.47
C ASN A 63 -14.42 -3.90 -5.53
N LEU A 64 -14.48 -3.27 -4.35
CA LEU A 64 -13.31 -3.09 -3.48
C LEU A 64 -12.66 -4.43 -3.08
N LEU A 65 -13.45 -5.43 -2.67
CA LEU A 65 -12.89 -6.73 -2.29
C LEU A 65 -12.28 -7.48 -3.48
N GLY A 66 -12.81 -7.29 -4.69
CA GLY A 66 -12.27 -7.89 -5.91
C GLY A 66 -10.97 -7.24 -6.38
N PHE A 67 -10.76 -5.97 -6.04
CA PHE A 67 -9.51 -5.25 -6.31
C PHE A 67 -8.36 -5.70 -5.40
N LEU A 68 -8.65 -6.16 -4.18
CA LEU A 68 -7.64 -6.57 -3.21
C LEU A 68 -7.11 -7.96 -3.53
N ASN A 69 -5.77 -8.10 -3.56
CA ASN A 69 -5.14 -9.37 -3.90
C ASN A 69 -4.94 -10.31 -2.70
N ARG A 70 -4.80 -9.76 -1.48
CA ARG A 70 -4.50 -10.54 -0.27
C ARG A 70 -5.77 -10.75 0.55
N GLN A 71 -5.96 -11.96 1.06
CA GLN A 71 -7.12 -12.28 1.89
C GLN A 71 -7.18 -11.43 3.16
N THR A 72 -6.03 -11.21 3.81
CA THR A 72 -5.94 -10.33 5.00
C THR A 72 -6.45 -8.91 4.73
N ASP A 73 -6.19 -8.38 3.54
CA ASP A 73 -6.61 -7.03 3.17
C ASP A 73 -8.12 -7.02 2.87
N LYS A 74 -8.64 -8.08 2.26
CA LYS A 74 -10.09 -8.28 2.05
C LYS A 74 -10.83 -8.36 3.37
N ASP A 75 -10.31 -9.14 4.32
CA ASP A 75 -10.90 -9.31 5.65
C ASP A 75 -10.91 -7.98 6.41
N LEU A 76 -9.81 -7.22 6.34
CA LEU A 76 -9.72 -5.88 6.94
C LEU A 76 -10.77 -4.90 6.38
N MET A 77 -11.04 -4.97 5.07
CA MET A 77 -11.96 -4.06 4.38
C MET A 77 -13.41 -4.56 4.36
N ALA A 78 -13.67 -5.76 4.86
CA ALA A 78 -14.98 -6.40 4.87
C ALA A 78 -16.04 -5.56 5.58
N ASP A 79 -15.70 -5.04 6.76
CA ASP A 79 -16.65 -4.30 7.58
C ASP A 79 -16.96 -2.93 6.99
N LEU A 80 -16.00 -2.30 6.32
CA LEU A 80 -16.23 -1.10 5.51
C LEU A 80 -17.25 -1.40 4.41
N VAL A 81 -17.05 -2.46 3.62
CA VAL A 81 -17.97 -2.82 2.51
C VAL A 81 -19.38 -3.12 3.02
N LYS A 82 -19.53 -3.80 4.16
CA LYS A 82 -20.84 -4.00 4.80
C LYS A 82 -21.49 -2.66 5.17
N GLY A 83 -20.73 -1.75 5.77
CA GLY A 83 -21.19 -0.41 6.13
C GLY A 83 -21.65 0.43 4.92
N LEU A 84 -21.07 0.17 3.75
CA LEU A 84 -21.48 0.79 2.49
C LEU A 84 -22.72 0.13 1.85
N GLY A 85 -23.22 -0.98 2.41
CA GLY A 85 -24.36 -1.75 1.89
C GLY A 85 -24.00 -2.85 0.89
N GLY A 86 -22.70 -3.15 0.74
CA GLY A 86 -22.21 -4.20 -0.15
C GLY A 86 -22.40 -5.61 0.43
N LYS A 87 -22.52 -6.60 -0.47
CA LYS A 87 -22.51 -8.02 -0.08
C LYS A 87 -21.07 -8.49 0.05
N VAL A 88 -20.72 -9.00 1.24
CA VAL A 88 -19.40 -9.57 1.51
C VAL A 88 -19.48 -11.09 1.43
N ASN A 89 -18.99 -11.66 0.33
CA ASN A 89 -18.73 -13.10 0.21
C ASN A 89 -17.23 -13.33 0.40
N ILE A 90 -16.80 -13.50 1.65
CA ILE A 90 -15.45 -13.97 1.93
C ILE A 90 -15.49 -15.49 1.87
N GLU A 91 -14.89 -16.07 0.84
CA GLU A 91 -14.66 -17.51 0.75
C GLU A 91 -13.65 -17.90 1.83
N ASN A 92 -14.18 -18.31 2.99
CA ASN A 92 -13.37 -18.93 4.03
C ASN A 92 -12.93 -20.31 3.53
N ASN A 93 -11.73 -20.41 2.96
CA ASN A 93 -11.06 -21.68 2.70
C ASN A 93 -10.55 -22.31 4.01
N ASN A 94 -11.46 -22.49 4.96
CA ASN A 94 -11.22 -23.21 6.20
C ASN A 94 -11.76 -24.62 5.96
N GLU A 95 -10.98 -25.45 5.25
CA GLU A 95 -11.21 -26.89 5.18
C GLU A 95 -11.22 -27.44 6.60
N THR A 96 -12.42 -27.60 7.15
CA THR A 96 -12.62 -28.34 8.38
C THR A 96 -12.53 -29.80 7.97
N LYS A 97 -11.35 -30.41 8.13
CA LYS A 97 -11.23 -31.87 8.07
C LYS A 97 -12.12 -32.43 9.18
N ALA A 98 -13.32 -32.87 8.79
CA ALA A 98 -14.20 -33.64 9.64
C ALA A 98 -13.44 -34.90 10.08
N ASP A 99 -13.39 -35.11 11.39
CA ASP A 99 -12.83 -36.28 12.02
C ASP A 99 -13.45 -37.54 11.42
N SER A 100 -12.61 -38.41 10.88
CA SER A 100 -12.97 -39.75 10.49
C SER A 100 -13.10 -40.61 11.74
N GLU A 101 -14.31 -40.70 12.28
CA GLU A 101 -14.69 -41.78 13.18
C GLU A 101 -15.93 -42.51 12.64
N THR A 102 -15.90 -43.82 12.83
CA THR A 102 -16.94 -44.83 12.61
C THR A 102 -16.97 -45.54 11.26
N LEU A 103 -16.23 -46.66 11.20
CA LEU A 103 -16.80 -47.97 10.86
C LEU A 103 -15.94 -49.08 11.48
#